data_AF-A0AAU3NAB1-F1
#
_entry.id   AF-A0AAU3NAB1-F1
#
_cell.length_a   1.000
_cell.length_b   1.000
_cell.length_c   1.000
_cell.angle_alpha   90.00
_cell.angle_beta   90.00
_cell.angle_gamma   90.00
#
_symmetry.space_group_name_H-M   'P 1'
#
loop_
_entity.id
_entity.type
_entity.pdbx_description
1 polymer ?
#
loop_
_entity_poly.entity_id
_entity_poly.type
_entity_poly.pdbx_seq_one_letter_code
_entity_poly.pdbx_strand_id
1 'polypeptide(L)'
;MTRPAGGAVGVRTAGGSRAFALLLVITGAAGLLAAWVITIDKFKLLENPNFVPGCSLNPVVSCGNIMKSEQAAAFGFPNPMLGLVAYGIVICVGMSLLARATFPRWYWLTFDVGTVFGVGFCTWLQFESLYRINSLCLWCCLAWVATILMFWYVTSFNVRHAFLPAPGWLRGFLDEFTWVPPLLHIGIIGMLILTRWWNFWTS
;
A
#
# COMPACT_ATOMS: atom_id res chain seq x y z
N MET A 1 -7.99 56.29 -8.75
CA MET A 1 -8.67 55.00 -8.50
C MET A 1 -7.74 53.87 -8.88
N THR A 2 -6.99 53.34 -7.92
CA THR A 2 -6.08 52.20 -8.10
C THR A 2 -6.89 50.90 -7.95
N ARG A 3 -6.88 50.06 -9.00
CA ARG A 3 -7.43 48.69 -8.94
C ARG A 3 -6.51 47.82 -8.06
N PRO A 4 -7.02 47.04 -7.10
CA PRO A 4 -6.19 46.04 -6.43
C PRO A 4 -5.90 44.91 -7.42
N ALA A 5 -4.63 44.54 -7.54
CA ALA A 5 -4.21 43.31 -8.20
C ALA A 5 -4.66 42.14 -7.32
N GLY A 6 -5.82 41.57 -7.66
CA GLY A 6 -6.24 40.29 -7.12
C GLY A 6 -5.27 39.21 -7.61
N GLY A 7 -4.31 38.85 -6.76
CA GLY A 7 -3.45 37.69 -6.98
C GLY A 7 -4.33 36.46 -7.03
N ALA A 8 -4.60 35.97 -8.24
CA ALA A 8 -5.17 34.65 -8.42
C ALA A 8 -4.17 33.65 -7.84
N VAL A 9 -4.45 33.16 -6.64
CA VAL A 9 -3.75 32.00 -6.06
C VAL A 9 -4.12 30.83 -6.96
N GLY A 10 -3.40 30.67 -8.07
CA GLY A 10 -3.60 29.59 -9.01
C GLY A 10 -3.50 28.27 -8.25
N VAL A 11 -4.52 27.43 -8.38
CA VAL A 11 -4.48 26.08 -7.79
C VAL A 11 -3.27 25.38 -8.37
N ARG A 12 -2.23 25.18 -7.55
CA ARG A 12 -1.01 24.49 -7.98
C ARG A 12 -1.39 23.06 -8.36
N THR A 13 -1.34 22.77 -9.66
CA THR A 13 -1.55 21.44 -10.23
C THR A 13 -0.20 20.79 -10.53
N ALA A 14 -0.06 19.51 -10.25
CA ALA A 14 1.13 18.73 -10.58
C ALA A 14 0.73 17.42 -11.28
N GLY A 15 1.47 17.07 -12.33
CA GLY A 15 1.48 15.74 -12.93
C GLY A 15 2.66 14.92 -12.39
N GLY A 16 2.73 13.65 -12.78
CA GLY A 16 3.79 12.72 -12.37
C GLY A 16 4.75 12.40 -13.51
N SER A 17 5.95 11.95 -13.17
CA SER A 17 6.84 11.34 -14.17
C SER A 17 6.24 10.01 -14.66
N ARG A 18 6.65 9.57 -15.86
CA ARG A 18 6.24 8.24 -16.38
C ARG A 18 6.64 7.11 -15.43
N ALA A 19 7.80 7.20 -14.80
CA ALA A 19 8.28 6.21 -13.84
C ALA A 19 7.36 6.14 -12.61
N PHE A 20 6.96 7.29 -12.05
CA PHE A 20 6.03 7.34 -10.93
C PHE A 20 4.65 6.80 -11.30
N ALA A 21 4.16 7.16 -12.49
CA ALA A 21 2.90 6.64 -13.01
C ALA A 21 2.91 5.11 -13.17
N LEU A 22 3.98 4.55 -13.75
CA LEU A 22 4.17 3.10 -13.87
C LEU A 22 4.28 2.43 -12.50
N LEU A 23 4.95 3.05 -11.53
CA LEU A 23 5.03 2.53 -10.17
C LEU A 23 3.63 2.40 -9.55
N LEU A 24 2.76 3.40 -9.68
CA LEU A 24 1.38 3.33 -9.20
C LEU A 24 0.59 2.22 -9.92
N VAL A 25 0.73 2.09 -11.23
CA VAL A 25 0.05 1.03 -11.99
C VAL A 25 0.53 -0.35 -11.55
N ILE A 26 1.84 -0.56 -11.40
CA ILE A 26 2.41 -1.86 -11.03
C ILE A 26 2.04 -2.23 -9.58
N THR A 27 2.20 -1.30 -8.63
CA THR A 27 1.82 -1.54 -7.23
C THR A 27 0.32 -1.73 -7.08
N GLY A 28 -0.49 -0.93 -7.77
CA GLY A 28 -1.94 -1.11 -7.85
C GLY A 28 -2.33 -2.46 -8.45
N ALA A 29 -1.72 -2.87 -9.56
CA ALA A 29 -1.99 -4.18 -10.18
C ALA A 29 -1.60 -5.35 -9.28
N ALA A 30 -0.43 -5.28 -8.61
CA ALA A 30 0.01 -6.30 -7.67
C ALA A 30 -0.92 -6.41 -6.45
N GLY A 31 -1.33 -5.28 -5.88
CA GLY A 31 -2.28 -5.23 -4.78
C GLY A 31 -3.68 -5.72 -5.18
N LEU A 32 -4.14 -5.33 -6.37
CA LEU A 32 -5.42 -5.79 -6.93
C LEU A 32 -5.41 -7.30 -7.15
N LEU A 33 -4.34 -7.84 -7.73
CA LEU A 33 -4.17 -9.29 -7.92
C LEU A 33 -4.22 -10.04 -6.58
N ALA A 34 -3.47 -9.56 -5.58
CA ALA A 34 -3.50 -10.15 -4.24
C ALA A 34 -4.92 -10.12 -3.66
N ALA A 35 -5.59 -8.97 -3.69
CA ALA A 35 -6.94 -8.81 -3.19
C ALA A 35 -7.95 -9.72 -3.92
N TRP A 36 -7.81 -9.84 -5.24
CA TRP A 36 -8.67 -10.68 -6.08
C TRP A 36 -8.52 -12.16 -5.73
N VAL A 37 -7.30 -12.66 -5.65
CA VAL A 37 -7.04 -14.07 -5.31
C VAL A 37 -7.49 -14.39 -3.89
N ILE A 38 -7.19 -13.54 -2.90
CA ILE A 38 -7.64 -13.78 -1.52
C ILE A 38 -9.17 -13.79 -1.44
N THR A 39 -9.84 -12.92 -2.20
CA THR A 39 -11.31 -12.89 -2.24
C THR A 39 -11.89 -14.20 -2.79
N ILE A 40 -11.35 -14.69 -3.90
CA ILE A 40 -11.76 -15.98 -4.50
C ILE A 40 -11.52 -17.13 -3.51
N ASP A 41 -10.34 -17.20 -2.90
CA ASP A 41 -10.01 -18.27 -1.97
C ASP A 41 -10.88 -18.23 -0.71
N LYS A 42 -11.26 -17.03 -0.25
CA LYS A 42 -12.20 -16.86 0.85
C LYS A 42 -13.59 -17.39 0.49
N PHE A 43 -14.09 -17.14 -0.72
CA PHE A 43 -15.37 -17.70 -1.17
C PHE A 43 -15.34 -19.23 -1.24
N LYS A 44 -14.29 -19.81 -1.83
CA LYS A 44 -14.11 -21.27 -1.86
C LYS A 44 -14.06 -21.88 -0.47
N LEU A 45 -13.46 -21.18 0.49
CA LEU A 45 -13.39 -21.62 1.88
C LEU A 45 -14.75 -21.56 2.60
N LEU A 46 -15.62 -20.62 2.20
CA LEU A 46 -17.00 -20.54 2.70
C LEU A 46 -17.88 -21.65 2.12
N GLU A 47 -17.64 -22.04 0.87
CA GLU A 47 -18.33 -23.17 0.22
C GLU A 47 -17.85 -24.53 0.76
N ASN A 48 -16.54 -24.66 0.98
CA ASN A 48 -15.90 -25.87 1.50
C ASN A 48 -14.87 -25.52 2.59
N PRO A 49 -15.19 -25.74 3.88
CA PRO A 49 -14.28 -25.45 4.99
C PRO A 49 -12.93 -26.20 4.96
N ASN A 50 -12.87 -27.30 4.20
CA ASN A 50 -11.67 -28.13 3.99
C ASN A 50 -10.84 -27.67 2.78
N PHE A 51 -11.24 -26.61 2.08
CA PHE A 51 -10.45 -26.03 1.00
C PHE A 51 -9.10 -25.52 1.54
N VAL A 52 -8.02 -25.92 0.86
CA VAL A 52 -6.65 -25.47 1.17
C VAL A 52 -6.24 -24.45 0.12
N PRO A 53 -6.11 -23.15 0.47
CA PRO A 53 -5.66 -22.12 -0.46
C PRO A 53 -4.26 -22.44 -1.00
N GLY A 54 -4.00 -22.14 -2.28
CA GLY A 54 -2.75 -22.51 -2.95
C GLY A 54 -1.48 -21.89 -2.36
N CYS A 55 -1.63 -20.81 -1.57
CA CYS A 55 -0.52 -20.19 -0.82
C CYS A 55 -0.38 -20.71 0.62
N SER A 56 -1.11 -21.76 1.00
CA SER A 56 -0.96 -22.45 2.30
C SER A 56 -0.01 -23.63 2.11
N LEU A 57 1.28 -23.38 2.34
CA LEU A 57 2.36 -24.33 2.07
C LEU A 57 2.78 -25.11 3.32
N ASN A 58 2.73 -24.46 4.48
CA ASN A 58 3.10 -25.03 5.77
C ASN A 58 2.39 -24.27 6.91
N PRO A 59 2.50 -24.70 8.18
CA PRO A 59 1.80 -24.04 9.29
C PRO A 59 2.17 -22.57 9.49
N VAL A 60 3.39 -22.17 9.12
CA VAL A 60 3.86 -20.78 9.18
C VAL A 60 3.33 -19.98 7.99
N VAL A 61 3.46 -20.49 6.76
CA VAL A 61 2.97 -19.87 5.53
C VAL A 61 1.61 -20.46 5.19
N SER A 62 0.57 -19.98 5.88
CA SER A 62 -0.80 -20.45 5.77
C SER A 62 -1.78 -19.30 5.57
N CYS A 63 -2.17 -19.10 4.31
CA CYS A 63 -3.23 -18.16 3.96
C CYS A 63 -4.58 -18.57 4.57
N GLY A 64 -4.84 -19.87 4.71
CA GLY A 64 -6.06 -20.39 5.33
C GLY A 64 -6.21 -19.95 6.78
N ASN A 65 -5.14 -19.99 7.59
CA ASN A 65 -5.17 -19.56 8.98
C ASN A 65 -5.50 -18.06 9.09
N ILE A 66 -4.90 -17.24 8.24
CA ILE A 66 -5.19 -15.80 8.19
C ILE A 66 -6.64 -15.56 7.77
N MET A 67 -7.11 -16.22 6.70
CA MET A 67 -8.48 -16.02 6.21
C MET A 67 -9.55 -16.45 7.21
N LYS A 68 -9.28 -17.40 8.11
CA LYS A 68 -10.23 -17.85 9.15
C LYS A 68 -10.21 -16.95 10.39
N SER A 69 -9.24 -16.05 10.53
CA SER A 69 -9.14 -15.13 11.67
C SER A 69 -10.22 -14.05 11.66
N GLU A 70 -10.56 -13.51 12.82
CA GLU A 70 -11.50 -12.39 12.96
C GLU A 70 -10.95 -11.11 12.31
N GLN A 71 -9.63 -10.93 12.37
CA GLN A 71 -8.90 -9.81 11.80
C GLN A 71 -9.04 -9.73 10.28
N ALA A 72 -9.39 -10.84 9.60
CA ALA A 72 -9.65 -10.86 8.17
C ALA A 72 -10.91 -10.06 7.75
N ALA A 73 -11.75 -9.66 8.72
CA ALA A 73 -12.95 -8.86 8.50
C ALA A 73 -13.04 -7.68 9.50
N ALA A 74 -11.98 -6.88 9.59
CA ALA A 74 -11.83 -5.81 10.59
C ALA A 74 -12.93 -4.73 10.52
N PHE A 75 -13.53 -4.52 9.35
CA PHE A 75 -14.60 -3.55 9.12
C PHE A 75 -15.98 -4.20 8.93
N GLY A 76 -16.15 -5.46 9.34
CA GLY A 76 -17.40 -6.22 9.17
C GLY A 76 -17.57 -6.87 7.79
N PHE A 77 -16.60 -6.69 6.89
CA PHE A 77 -16.52 -7.34 5.59
C PHE A 77 -15.07 -7.79 5.33
N PRO A 78 -14.84 -8.76 4.42
CA PRO A 78 -13.50 -9.23 4.12
C PRO A 78 -12.57 -8.09 3.69
N ASN A 79 -11.46 -7.89 4.40
CA ASN A 79 -10.47 -6.85 4.10
C ASN A 79 -10.01 -6.83 2.62
N PRO A 80 -9.86 -7.97 1.92
CA PRO A 80 -9.52 -7.97 0.49
C PRO A 80 -10.49 -7.17 -0.38
N MET A 81 -11.77 -7.07 -0.01
CA MET A 81 -12.75 -6.27 -0.77
C MET A 81 -12.42 -4.78 -0.72
N LEU A 82 -11.90 -4.28 0.42
CA LEU A 82 -11.36 -2.92 0.51
C LEU A 82 -10.21 -2.74 -0.49
N GLY A 83 -9.33 -3.74 -0.56
CA GLY A 83 -8.20 -3.77 -1.50
C GLY A 83 -8.66 -3.68 -2.96
N LEU A 84 -9.70 -4.41 -3.36
CA LEU A 84 -10.23 -4.36 -4.72
C LEU A 84 -10.57 -2.95 -5.17
N VAL A 85 -11.24 -2.18 -4.31
CA VAL A 85 -11.62 -0.79 -4.59
C VAL A 85 -10.41 0.13 -4.53
N ALA A 86 -9.63 0.06 -3.45
CA ALA A 86 -8.50 0.97 -3.23
C ALA A 86 -7.43 0.83 -4.32
N TYR A 87 -6.99 -0.40 -4.62
CA TYR A 87 -5.99 -0.62 -5.66
C TYR A 87 -6.53 -0.33 -7.06
N GLY A 88 -7.83 -0.55 -7.32
CA GLY A 88 -8.46 -0.11 -8.56
C GLY A 88 -8.35 1.40 -8.77
N ILE A 89 -8.62 2.19 -7.73
CA ILE A 89 -8.45 3.66 -7.76
C ILE A 89 -6.99 4.02 -8.05
N VAL A 90 -6.03 3.37 -7.39
CA VAL A 90 -4.58 3.61 -7.60
C VAL A 90 -4.18 3.39 -9.06
N ILE A 91 -4.66 2.32 -9.69
CA ILE A 91 -4.42 2.06 -11.11
C ILE A 91 -5.01 3.19 -11.96
N CYS A 92 -6.23 3.64 -11.68
CA CYS A 92 -6.84 4.76 -12.39
C CYS A 92 -6.01 6.05 -12.27
N VAL A 93 -5.48 6.35 -11.08
CA VAL A 93 -4.57 7.49 -10.88
C VAL A 93 -3.31 7.33 -11.73
N GLY A 94 -2.65 6.17 -11.66
CA GLY A 94 -1.44 5.89 -12.44
C GLY A 94 -1.67 6.01 -13.95
N MET A 95 -2.76 5.44 -14.46
CA MET A 95 -3.16 5.56 -15.88
C MET A 95 -3.46 7.00 -16.29
N SER A 96 -4.10 7.78 -15.42
CA SER A 96 -4.35 9.20 -15.67
C SER A 96 -3.04 9.99 -15.80
N LEU A 97 -2.03 9.69 -15.00
CA LEU A 97 -0.70 10.30 -15.12
C LEU A 97 0.01 9.89 -16.41
N LEU A 98 -0.15 8.64 -16.87
CA LEU A 98 0.37 8.20 -18.18
C LEU A 98 -0.30 8.95 -19.34
N ALA A 99 -1.58 9.29 -19.20
CA ALA A 99 -2.32 10.17 -20.10
C ALA A 99 -1.93 11.66 -19.96
N ARG A 100 -0.92 11.99 -19.14
CA ARG A 100 -0.42 13.34 -18.85
C ARG A 100 -1.42 14.24 -18.11
N ALA A 101 -2.36 13.65 -17.37
CA ALA A 101 -3.23 14.42 -16.48
C ALA A 101 -2.41 15.10 -15.37
N THR A 102 -2.87 16.28 -14.95
CA THR A 102 -2.34 17.01 -13.80
C THR A 102 -3.44 17.15 -12.76
N PHE A 103 -3.09 16.97 -11.48
CA PHE A 103 -4.04 17.04 -10.39
C PHE A 103 -3.73 18.21 -9.45
N PRO A 104 -4.77 18.86 -8.88
CA PRO A 104 -4.59 19.93 -7.91
C PRO A 104 -4.06 19.40 -6.57
N ARG A 105 -3.45 20.28 -5.77
CA ARG A 105 -2.92 19.95 -4.43
C ARG A 105 -3.88 19.15 -3.55
N TRP A 106 -5.16 19.51 -3.49
CA TRP A 106 -6.13 18.84 -2.61
C TRP A 106 -6.31 17.36 -2.98
N TYR A 107 -6.25 17.04 -4.27
CA TYR A 107 -6.39 15.68 -4.77
C TYR A 107 -5.20 14.84 -4.31
N TRP A 108 -3.99 15.38 -4.47
CA TRP A 108 -2.77 14.71 -4.03
C TRP A 108 -2.71 14.49 -2.53
N LEU A 109 -3.17 15.45 -1.72
CA LEU A 109 -3.26 15.29 -0.28
C LEU A 109 -4.33 14.27 0.12
N THR A 110 -5.47 14.24 -0.56
CA THR A 110 -6.52 13.23 -0.31
C THR A 110 -6.01 11.83 -0.66
N PHE A 111 -5.30 11.70 -1.77
CA PHE A 111 -4.68 10.44 -2.19
C PHE A 111 -3.63 9.98 -1.17
N ASP A 112 -2.78 10.89 -0.68
CA ASP A 112 -1.79 10.62 0.37
C ASP A 112 -2.43 10.20 1.70
N VAL A 113 -3.52 10.82 2.12
CA VAL A 113 -4.28 10.37 3.30
C VAL A 113 -4.77 8.93 3.11
N GLY A 114 -5.23 8.58 1.90
CA GLY A 114 -5.59 7.21 1.54
C GLY A 114 -4.42 6.23 1.64
N THR A 115 -3.23 6.61 1.16
CA THR A 115 -2.03 5.76 1.25
C THR A 115 -1.49 5.65 2.69
N VAL A 116 -1.57 6.72 3.49
CA VAL A 116 -1.28 6.72 4.93
C VAL A 116 -2.20 5.74 5.67
N PHE A 117 -3.51 5.80 5.40
CA PHE A 117 -4.45 4.84 5.95
C PHE A 117 -4.08 3.40 5.52
N GLY A 118 -3.79 3.20 4.23
CA GLY A 118 -3.40 1.89 3.70
C GLY A 118 -2.16 1.30 4.38
N VAL A 119 -1.09 2.08 4.54
CA VAL A 119 0.13 1.61 5.20
C VAL A 119 -0.11 1.37 6.69
N GLY A 120 -0.85 2.24 7.38
CA GLY A 120 -1.19 2.05 8.80
C GLY A 120 -2.02 0.79 9.04
N PHE A 121 -3.03 0.55 8.19
CA PHE A 121 -3.83 -0.67 8.24
C PHE A 121 -3.00 -1.91 7.92
N CYS A 122 -2.10 -1.84 6.93
CA CYS A 122 -1.16 -2.92 6.61
C CYS A 122 -0.23 -3.22 7.80
N THR A 123 0.33 -2.20 8.47
CA THR A 123 1.19 -2.39 9.64
C THR A 123 0.44 -3.03 10.80
N TRP A 124 -0.83 -2.66 11.02
CA TRP A 124 -1.67 -3.34 12.01
C TRP A 124 -1.91 -4.82 11.65
N LEU A 125 -2.23 -5.12 10.39
CA LEU A 125 -2.40 -6.51 9.92
C LEU A 125 -1.11 -7.32 10.00
N GLN A 126 0.06 -6.70 9.76
CA GLN A 126 1.36 -7.33 9.97
C GLN A 126 1.55 -7.74 11.42
N PHE A 127 1.23 -6.83 12.37
CA PHE A 127 1.31 -7.14 13.79
C PHE A 127 0.39 -8.30 14.18
N GLU A 128 -0.87 -8.29 13.73
CA GLU A 128 -1.82 -9.37 13.99
C GLU A 128 -1.34 -10.71 13.40
N SER A 129 -0.83 -10.71 12.17
CA SER A 129 -0.26 -11.88 11.49
C SER A 129 0.92 -12.49 12.26
N LEU A 130 1.86 -11.64 12.69
CA LEU A 130 3.12 -12.06 13.35
C LEU A 130 2.93 -12.49 14.81
N TYR A 131 2.11 -11.77 15.56
CA TYR A 131 2.08 -11.86 17.02
C TYR A 131 0.76 -12.35 17.61
N ARG A 132 -0.32 -12.41 16.83
CA ARG A 132 -1.62 -12.96 17.28
C ARG A 132 -1.96 -14.27 16.57
N ILE A 133 -1.98 -14.25 15.24
CA ILE A 133 -2.37 -15.39 14.40
C ILE A 133 -1.22 -16.41 14.27
N ASN A 134 0.04 -15.93 14.28
CA ASN A 134 1.23 -16.74 14.08
C ASN A 134 1.23 -17.48 12.73
N SER A 135 0.77 -16.80 11.68
CA SER A 135 0.81 -17.29 10.31
C SER A 135 1.03 -16.15 9.33
N LEU A 136 1.62 -16.46 8.17
CA LEU A 136 1.99 -15.57 7.09
C LEU A 136 1.21 -15.93 5.81
N CYS A 137 0.77 -14.93 5.07
CA CYS A 137 0.13 -15.11 3.76
C CYS A 137 0.95 -14.41 2.69
N LEU A 138 1.38 -15.15 1.66
CA LEU A 138 2.20 -14.60 0.58
C LEU A 138 1.47 -13.51 -0.22
N TRP A 139 0.15 -13.65 -0.41
CA TRP A 139 -0.66 -12.60 -1.05
C TRP A 139 -0.76 -11.34 -0.19
N CYS A 140 -0.90 -11.49 1.14
CA CYS A 140 -0.84 -10.34 2.05
C CYS A 140 0.54 -9.67 2.00
N CYS A 141 1.63 -10.43 1.99
CA CYS A 141 2.97 -9.88 1.85
C CYS A 141 3.16 -9.11 0.54
N LEU A 142 2.60 -9.60 -0.58
CA LEU A 142 2.59 -8.88 -1.85
C LEU A 142 1.84 -7.53 -1.72
N ALA A 143 0.66 -7.54 -1.10
CA ALA A 143 -0.12 -6.34 -0.84
C ALA A 143 0.61 -5.36 0.10
N TRP A 144 1.33 -5.86 1.12
CA TRP A 144 2.13 -5.05 2.03
C TRP A 144 3.25 -4.32 1.28
N VAL A 145 4.03 -5.05 0.47
CA VAL A 145 5.12 -4.47 -0.33
C VAL A 145 4.58 -3.41 -1.29
N ALA A 146 3.50 -3.72 -2.01
CA ALA A 146 2.86 -2.78 -2.92
C ALA A 146 2.41 -1.50 -2.23
N THR A 147 1.74 -1.63 -1.07
CA THR A 147 1.23 -0.48 -0.30
C THR A 147 2.37 0.37 0.27
N ILE A 148 3.42 -0.26 0.80
CA ILE A 148 4.57 0.45 1.36
C ILE A 148 5.30 1.25 0.27
N LEU A 149 5.54 0.64 -0.90
CA LEU A 149 6.14 1.33 -2.04
C LEU A 149 5.29 2.51 -2.47
N MET A 150 3.99 2.28 -2.69
CA MET A 150 3.06 3.33 -3.10
C MET A 150 3.06 4.50 -2.10
N PHE A 151 2.91 4.22 -0.80
CA PHE A 151 2.89 5.23 0.26
C PHE A 151 4.14 6.12 0.19
N TRP A 152 5.34 5.54 0.26
CA TRP A 152 6.57 6.33 0.30
C TRP A 152 6.80 7.17 -0.96
N TYR A 153 6.44 6.66 -2.13
CA TYR A 153 6.59 7.42 -3.38
C TYR A 153 5.54 8.54 -3.51
N VAL A 154 4.30 8.31 -3.05
CA VAL A 154 3.25 9.35 -3.03
C VAL A 154 3.59 10.45 -2.01
N THR A 155 4.02 10.08 -0.81
CA THR A 155 4.43 11.04 0.22
C THR A 155 5.67 11.82 -0.23
N SER A 156 6.65 11.15 -0.83
CA SER A 156 7.81 11.82 -1.42
C SER A 156 7.39 12.81 -2.51
N PHE A 157 6.50 12.41 -3.42
CA PHE A 157 5.95 13.30 -4.44
C PHE A 157 5.33 14.56 -3.83
N ASN A 158 4.51 14.41 -2.78
CA ASN A 158 3.88 15.52 -2.08
C ASN A 158 4.87 16.45 -1.37
N VAL A 159 5.92 15.90 -0.77
CA VAL A 159 6.98 16.67 -0.10
C VAL A 159 7.81 17.46 -1.10
N ARG A 160 8.22 16.83 -2.21
CA ARG A 160 9.01 17.45 -3.29
C ARG A 160 8.25 18.57 -4.01
N HIS A 161 6.94 18.43 -4.19
CA HIS A 161 6.08 19.47 -4.76
C HIS A 161 5.63 20.54 -3.74
N ALA A 162 6.14 20.49 -2.50
CA ALA A 162 5.77 21.40 -1.40
C ALA A 162 4.26 21.46 -1.11
N PHE A 163 3.54 20.36 -1.36
CA PHE A 163 2.15 20.18 -0.95
C PHE A 163 2.04 19.87 0.53
N LEU A 164 3.01 19.14 1.07
CA LEU A 164 3.23 18.94 2.50
C LEU A 164 4.28 19.92 3.05
N PRO A 165 4.05 20.52 4.23
CA PRO A 165 5.06 21.32 4.91
C PRO A 165 6.18 20.39 5.38
N ALA A 166 7.38 20.59 4.86
CA ALA A 166 8.56 19.80 5.19
C ALA A 166 9.80 20.70 5.22
N PRO A 167 10.75 20.46 6.13
CA PRO A 167 12.00 21.19 6.18
C PRO A 167 12.86 20.91 4.93
N GLY A 168 13.73 21.86 4.56
CA GLY A 168 14.52 21.80 3.34
C GLY A 168 15.41 20.55 3.23
N TRP A 169 15.99 20.11 4.36
CA TRP A 169 16.81 18.89 4.41
C TRP A 169 16.02 17.63 4.04
N LEU A 170 14.75 17.54 4.44
CA LEU A 170 13.90 16.38 4.15
C LEU A 170 13.49 16.36 2.67
N ARG A 171 13.25 17.53 2.08
CA ARG A 171 13.01 17.65 0.63
C ARG A 171 14.23 17.19 -0.16
N GLY A 172 15.43 17.71 0.19
CA GLY A 172 16.68 17.30 -0.46
C GLY A 172 16.99 15.81 -0.30
N PHE A 173 16.79 15.26 0.90
CA PHE A 173 16.95 13.83 1.15
C PHE A 173 16.01 13.00 0.28
N LEU A 174 14.73 13.37 0.23
CA LEU A 174 13.77 12.64 -0.60
C LEU A 174 14.10 12.83 -2.08
N ASP A 175 14.52 13.99 -2.57
CA ASP A 175 14.93 14.20 -3.97
C ASP A 175 16.00 13.21 -4.44
N GLU A 176 17.03 12.96 -3.63
CA GLU A 176 18.14 12.05 -3.96
C GLU A 176 17.85 10.57 -3.61
N PHE A 177 17.21 10.32 -2.44
CA PHE A 177 17.14 9.00 -1.80
C PHE A 177 15.71 8.49 -1.56
N THR A 178 14.73 8.83 -2.41
CA THR A 178 13.33 8.35 -2.25
C THR A 178 13.18 6.83 -2.18
N TRP A 179 14.11 6.07 -2.76
CA TRP A 179 14.09 4.61 -2.72
C TRP A 179 14.52 4.03 -1.36
N VAL A 180 15.21 4.81 -0.52
CA VAL A 180 15.73 4.35 0.78
C VAL A 180 14.60 4.10 1.80
N PRO A 181 13.65 5.02 2.06
CA PRO A 181 12.55 4.77 2.99
C PRO A 181 11.72 3.51 2.71
N PRO A 182 11.26 3.22 1.46
CA PRO A 182 10.51 2.00 1.20
C PRO A 182 11.36 0.74 1.38
N LEU A 183 12.63 0.74 0.95
CA LEU A 183 13.50 -0.42 1.17
C LEU A 183 13.76 -0.68 2.64
N LEU A 184 14.01 0.37 3.43
CA LEU A 184 14.19 0.23 4.87
C LEU A 184 12.92 -0.30 5.53
N HIS A 185 11.75 0.23 5.17
CA HIS A 185 10.48 -0.21 5.74
C HIS A 185 10.21 -1.69 5.39
N ILE A 186 10.39 -2.10 4.13
CA ILE A 186 10.24 -3.51 3.72
C ILE A 186 11.29 -4.40 4.41
N GLY A 187 12.54 -3.94 4.50
CA GLY A 187 13.63 -4.67 5.15
C GLY A 187 13.38 -4.90 6.64
N ILE A 188 12.85 -3.90 7.35
CA ILE A 188 12.45 -4.04 8.76
C ILE A 188 11.36 -5.10 8.90
N ILE A 189 10.30 -5.04 8.07
CA ILE A 189 9.22 -6.04 8.12
C ILE A 189 9.74 -7.44 7.77
N GLY A 190 10.60 -7.56 6.76
CA GLY A 190 11.26 -8.82 6.40
C GLY A 190 12.09 -9.38 7.55
N MET A 191 12.83 -8.53 8.27
CA MET A 191 13.62 -8.92 9.44
C MET A 191 12.72 -9.37 10.60
N LEU A 192 11.59 -8.69 10.83
CA LEU A 192 10.61 -9.12 11.84
C LEU A 192 10.01 -10.50 11.51
N ILE A 193 9.71 -10.77 10.24
CA ILE A 193 9.26 -12.09 9.79
C ILE A 193 10.34 -13.16 10.02
N LEU A 194 11.58 -12.90 9.59
CA LEU A 194 12.70 -13.84 9.73
C LEU A 194 12.98 -14.17 11.19
N THR A 195 13.05 -13.15 12.04
CA THR A 195 13.32 -13.34 13.48
C THR A 195 12.18 -14.02 14.21
N ARG A 196 10.92 -13.79 13.80
CA ARG A 196 9.75 -14.43 14.41
C ARG A 196 9.76 -15.95 14.28
N TRP A 197 10.17 -16.47 13.13
CA TRP A 197 10.18 -17.91 12.84
C TRP A 197 11.59 -18.48 12.66
N TRP A 198 12.63 -17.82 13.20
CA TRP A 198 14.03 -18.21 13.01
C TRP A 198 14.27 -19.70 13.26
N ASN A 199 13.83 -20.21 14.41
CA ASN A 199 14.00 -21.62 14.78
C ASN A 199 13.32 -22.59 13.81
N PHE A 200 12.19 -22.20 13.19
CA PHE A 200 11.50 -23.02 12.19
C PHE A 200 12.27 -23.10 10.87
N TRP A 201 13.00 -22.05 10.50
CA TRP A 201 13.80 -22.03 9.26
C TRP A 201 15.15 -22.72 9.40
N THR A 202 15.71 -22.76 10.61
CA THR A 202 17.04 -23.35 10.88
C THR A 202 17.00 -24.80 11.35
N SER A 203 15.81 -25.39 11.48
CA SER A 203 15.61 -26.81 11.86
C SER A 203 15.25 -27.63 10.64
#